data_AF-A0A7D9IXF5-F1
#
_entry.id   AF-A0A7D9IXF5-F1
#
_cell.length_a   1.000
_cell.length_b   1.000
_cell.length_c   1.000
_cell.angle_alpha   90.00
_cell.angle_beta   90.00
_cell.angle_gamma   90.00
#
_symmetry.space_group_name_H-M   'P 1'
#
loop_
_entity.id
_entity.type
_entity.pdbx_description
1 polymer ?
#
loop_
_entity_poly.entity_id
_entity_poly.type
_entity_poly.pdbx_seq_one_letter_code
_entity_poly.pdbx_strand_id
1 'polypeptide(L)'
;MLSRQYLCTLLKYVYIFFLFCYLGILIIDIALNNSEFSERATLLVLIFFFLCFIISPDIDECQNPSLYSCPRGFDCANTLGSYKCVCNGRIRNGECNYKDYTRHRLNLRLKEEYTNALSNNASKQFKAIETRITSAMRKVYEKNDAYVAIEVKKMTNGSVIAEMELVFTDKNTKGISELLEAVRNNSFGDFKVEPNALTVVITGTCESHKCPGNSTCEQLTSDTISCPCNDGYYFDGASCIAFIVIKVEVALEKEFTEELTNKSSPIYQELERNITEELYKKFKDTENFEKVVVLGFRSGSVIVEFEVVYRKDANNKKIIVGETVRDQIIKTGKLGKYQVKSGVVQGRPPPPAGIKDTGKTDNSIDISWERPKAYSAFVINGYIVSHKTGDETHYKNNNISATSGTLNMVLTGLESDTIYEIT
;
A
#
# COMPACT_ATOMS: atom_id res chain seq x y z
N MET A 1 37.51 -0.79 -16.64
CA MET A 1 38.59 0.21 -16.47
C MET A 1 38.53 0.74 -15.04
N LEU A 2 39.30 0.17 -14.12
CA LEU A 2 39.49 0.73 -12.78
C LEU A 2 40.31 2.02 -12.91
N SER A 3 39.83 3.10 -12.29
CA SER A 3 40.54 4.39 -12.25
C SER A 3 41.97 4.20 -11.73
N ARG A 4 42.96 4.75 -12.45
CA ARG A 4 44.40 4.75 -12.08
C ARG A 4 44.64 5.24 -10.64
N GLN A 5 43.72 6.03 -10.10
CA GLN A 5 43.78 6.60 -8.75
C GLN A 5 43.49 5.54 -7.66
N TYR A 6 42.58 4.60 -7.91
CA TYR A 6 42.29 3.48 -7.01
C TYR A 6 43.43 2.46 -6.97
N LEU A 7 44.02 2.14 -8.13
CA LEU A 7 45.15 1.20 -8.21
C LEU A 7 46.39 1.74 -7.48
N CYS A 8 46.69 3.04 -7.60
CA CYS A 8 47.79 3.70 -6.89
C CYS A 8 47.60 3.75 -5.37
N THR A 9 46.35 3.88 -4.92
CA THR A 9 46.02 3.91 -3.48
C THR A 9 46.15 2.51 -2.89
N LEU A 10 45.61 1.48 -3.55
CA LEU A 10 45.77 0.09 -3.15
C LEU A 10 47.25 -0.36 -3.15
N LEU A 11 48.02 0.01 -4.18
CA LEU A 11 49.45 -0.30 -4.26
C LEU A 11 50.25 0.39 -3.14
N LYS A 12 49.87 1.61 -2.72
CA LYS A 12 50.48 2.27 -1.56
C LYS A 12 50.22 1.51 -0.26
N TYR A 13 48.98 1.07 -0.01
CA TYR A 13 48.65 0.31 1.21
C TYR A 13 49.31 -1.07 1.23
N VAL A 14 49.36 -1.75 0.08
CA VAL A 14 50.05 -3.05 -0.05
C VAL A 14 51.56 -2.89 0.12
N TYR A 15 52.18 -1.86 -0.47
CA TYR A 15 53.62 -1.62 -0.33
C TYR A 15 54.00 -1.24 1.10
N ILE A 16 53.19 -0.39 1.74
CA ILE A 16 53.35 -0.03 3.15
C ILE A 16 53.19 -1.28 4.04
N PHE A 17 52.20 -2.13 3.77
CA PHE A 17 52.00 -3.40 4.47
C PHE A 17 53.20 -4.35 4.33
N PHE A 18 53.73 -4.55 3.12
CA PHE A 18 54.93 -5.38 2.90
C PHE A 18 56.18 -4.78 3.56
N LEU A 19 56.34 -3.45 3.55
CA LEU A 19 57.44 -2.78 4.22
C LEU A 19 57.36 -2.97 5.75
N PHE A 20 56.15 -2.87 6.32
CA PHE A 20 55.90 -3.10 7.75
C PHE A 20 56.04 -4.56 8.16
N CYS A 21 55.61 -5.52 7.33
CA CYS A 21 55.87 -6.94 7.55
C CYS A 21 57.37 -7.26 7.46
N TYR A 22 58.11 -6.65 6.53
CA TYR A 22 59.56 -6.84 6.41
C TYR A 22 60.32 -6.26 7.59
N LEU A 23 59.94 -5.05 8.06
CA LEU A 23 60.43 -4.47 9.32
C LEU A 23 60.07 -5.34 10.53
N GLY A 24 58.87 -5.91 10.57
CA GLY A 24 58.46 -6.86 11.61
C GLY A 24 59.32 -8.13 11.63
N ILE A 25 59.62 -8.71 10.46
CA ILE A 25 60.50 -9.89 10.34
C ILE A 25 61.93 -9.54 10.76
N LEU A 26 62.45 -8.39 10.36
CA LEU A 26 63.77 -7.90 10.79
C LEU A 26 63.85 -7.70 12.31
N ILE A 27 62.77 -7.20 12.93
CA ILE A 27 62.68 -7.04 14.38
C ILE A 27 62.62 -8.39 15.09
N ILE A 28 61.95 -9.39 14.51
CA ILE A 28 61.93 -10.78 15.02
C ILE A 28 63.32 -11.42 14.93
N ASP A 29 64.03 -11.26 13.81
CA ASP A 29 65.41 -11.76 13.67
C ASP A 29 66.37 -11.11 14.67
N ILE A 30 66.19 -9.82 14.96
CA ILE A 30 66.97 -9.09 15.99
C ILE A 30 66.58 -9.56 17.40
N ALA A 31 65.30 -9.83 17.65
CA ALA A 31 64.78 -10.29 18.94
C ALA A 31 65.17 -11.75 19.28
N LEU A 32 65.25 -12.63 18.27
CA LEU A 32 65.65 -14.03 18.45
C LEU A 32 67.15 -14.21 18.66
N ASN A 33 67.98 -13.26 18.18
CA ASN A 33 69.45 -13.31 18.28
C ASN A 33 70.05 -12.51 19.45
N ASN A 34 69.26 -11.76 20.22
CA ASN A 34 69.75 -11.00 21.38
C ASN A 34 69.03 -11.40 22.67
N SER A 35 69.78 -11.89 23.65
CA SER A 35 69.28 -12.33 24.96
C SER A 35 68.83 -11.21 25.91
N GLU A 36 68.74 -9.97 25.43
CA GLU A 36 68.33 -8.77 26.20
C GLU A 36 67.08 -8.09 25.61
N PHE A 37 66.28 -8.80 24.80
CA PHE A 37 65.04 -8.24 24.26
C PHE A 37 63.93 -8.21 25.34
N SER A 38 63.66 -7.02 25.86
CA SER A 38 62.73 -6.75 26.98
C SER A 38 61.29 -7.23 26.72
N GLU A 39 60.60 -7.74 27.75
CA GLU A 39 59.16 -8.09 27.77
C GLU A 39 58.25 -7.04 27.11
N ARG A 40 58.60 -5.75 27.20
CA ARG A 40 57.84 -4.64 26.59
C ARG A 40 57.88 -4.66 25.06
N ALA A 41 58.97 -5.14 24.47
CA ALA A 41 59.12 -5.22 23.02
C ALA A 41 58.30 -6.39 22.45
N THR A 42 58.24 -7.53 23.16
CA THR A 42 57.36 -8.66 22.82
C THR A 42 55.89 -8.26 22.90
N LEU A 43 55.51 -7.49 23.92
CA LEU A 43 54.16 -6.96 24.08
C LEU A 43 53.78 -5.98 22.95
N LEU A 44 54.70 -5.12 22.52
CA LEU A 44 54.50 -4.21 21.38
C LEU A 44 54.31 -4.96 20.06
N VAL A 45 55.07 -6.04 19.83
CA VAL A 45 54.88 -6.91 18.64
C VAL A 45 53.51 -7.60 18.68
N LEU A 46 53.09 -8.12 19.83
CA LEU A 46 51.77 -8.74 19.98
C LEU A 46 50.63 -7.73 19.79
N ILE A 47 50.75 -6.53 20.37
CA ILE A 47 49.79 -5.43 20.17
C ILE A 47 49.74 -5.00 18.70
N PHE A 48 50.89 -4.97 18.01
CA PHE A 48 50.97 -4.65 16.59
C PHE A 48 50.26 -5.69 15.72
N PHE A 49 50.45 -6.99 15.99
CA PHE A 49 49.69 -8.06 15.33
C PHE A 49 48.18 -7.95 15.63
N PHE A 50 47.81 -7.65 16.87
CA PHE A 50 46.41 -7.49 17.28
C PHE A 50 45.74 -6.29 16.61
N LEU A 51 46.43 -5.15 16.51
CA LEU A 51 45.97 -3.96 15.80
C LEU A 51 45.88 -4.19 14.29
N CYS A 52 46.84 -4.91 13.70
CA CYS A 52 46.78 -5.26 12.27
C CYS A 52 45.58 -6.15 11.93
N PHE A 53 45.15 -7.01 12.86
CA PHE A 53 43.95 -7.85 12.73
C PHE A 53 42.64 -7.08 12.95
N ILE A 54 42.65 -6.04 13.79
CA ILE A 54 41.46 -5.21 14.09
C ILE A 54 41.20 -4.15 13.02
N ILE A 55 42.23 -3.67 12.32
CA ILE A 55 42.14 -2.51 11.40
C ILE A 55 41.98 -2.94 9.93
N SER A 56 42.04 -4.23 9.59
CA SER A 56 41.76 -4.67 8.22
C SER A 56 40.26 -4.47 7.91
N PRO A 57 39.89 -3.62 6.94
CA PRO A 57 38.51 -3.56 6.50
C PRO A 57 38.14 -4.90 5.87
N ASP A 58 36.97 -5.42 6.26
CA ASP A 58 36.38 -6.59 5.64
C ASP A 58 36.23 -6.37 4.13
N ILE A 59 36.65 -7.36 3.34
CA ILE A 59 36.48 -7.32 1.89
C ILE A 59 35.16 -8.02 1.58
N ASP A 60 34.17 -7.29 1.07
CA ASP A 60 32.94 -7.91 0.59
C ASP A 60 33.20 -8.65 -0.73
N GLU A 61 33.47 -9.95 -0.66
CA GLU A 61 33.76 -10.76 -1.84
C GLU A 61 32.55 -10.85 -2.77
N CYS A 62 31.32 -10.67 -2.25
CA CYS A 62 30.09 -10.74 -3.03
C CYS A 62 29.91 -9.55 -4.00
N GLN A 63 30.68 -8.46 -3.83
CA GLN A 63 30.70 -7.34 -4.78
C GLN A 63 31.52 -7.62 -6.04
N ASN A 64 32.36 -8.67 -6.03
CA ASN A 64 33.23 -9.00 -7.16
C ASN A 64 33.06 -10.47 -7.57
N PRO A 65 32.47 -10.76 -8.74
CA PRO A 65 32.27 -12.13 -9.24
C PRO A 65 33.54 -12.99 -9.37
N SER A 66 34.73 -12.40 -9.30
CA SER A 66 36.01 -13.12 -9.33
C SER A 66 36.53 -13.52 -7.94
N LEU A 67 35.92 -13.02 -6.85
CA LEU A 67 36.36 -13.24 -5.47
C LEU A 67 35.51 -14.27 -4.71
N TYR A 68 34.39 -14.73 -5.28
CA TYR A 68 33.57 -15.79 -4.71
C TYR A 68 33.22 -16.85 -5.76
N SER A 69 32.95 -18.06 -5.28
CA SER A 69 32.42 -19.16 -6.10
C SER A 69 31.36 -19.92 -5.32
N CYS A 70 30.12 -19.88 -5.79
CA CYS A 70 28.99 -20.60 -5.20
C CYS A 70 28.43 -21.65 -6.16
N PRO A 71 27.96 -22.81 -5.64
CA PRO A 71 27.27 -23.80 -6.44
C PRO A 71 26.02 -23.23 -7.11
N ARG A 72 25.56 -23.87 -8.19
CA ARG A 72 24.39 -23.41 -8.94
C ARG A 72 23.17 -23.26 -8.01
N GLY A 73 22.57 -22.06 -8.02
CA GLY A 73 21.41 -21.71 -7.21
C GLY A 73 21.70 -21.21 -5.81
N PHE A 74 22.98 -21.08 -5.42
CA PHE A 74 23.37 -20.45 -4.16
C PHE A 74 23.87 -19.03 -4.41
N ASP A 75 23.41 -18.09 -3.60
CA ASP A 75 23.84 -16.69 -3.62
C ASP A 75 24.98 -16.46 -2.62
N CYS A 76 25.88 -15.53 -2.94
CA CYS A 76 26.94 -15.11 -2.02
C CYS A 76 26.36 -14.23 -0.90
N ALA A 77 26.71 -14.52 0.34
CA ALA A 77 26.45 -13.66 1.49
C ALA A 77 27.77 -13.36 2.21
N ASN A 78 28.10 -12.07 2.30
CA ASN A 78 29.33 -11.61 2.94
C ASN A 78 29.34 -11.93 4.45
N THR A 79 30.51 -12.23 4.99
CA THR A 79 30.76 -12.47 6.41
C THR A 79 32.06 -11.80 6.81
N LEU A 80 32.25 -11.54 8.11
CA LEU A 80 33.49 -10.91 8.57
C LEU A 80 34.70 -11.83 8.26
N GLY A 81 35.53 -11.43 7.31
CA GLY A 81 36.73 -12.12 6.84
C GLY A 81 36.52 -13.21 5.79
N SER A 82 35.30 -13.38 5.23
CA SER A 82 35.01 -14.39 4.20
C SER A 82 33.61 -14.21 3.60
N TYR A 83 33.14 -15.15 2.76
CA TYR A 83 31.75 -15.27 2.33
C TYR A 83 31.17 -16.66 2.61
N LYS A 84 29.83 -16.75 2.62
CA LYS A 84 29.09 -18.02 2.63
C LYS A 84 28.12 -18.10 1.46
N CYS A 85 27.90 -19.30 0.93
CA CYS A 85 26.91 -19.54 -0.11
C CYS A 85 25.56 -19.92 0.52
N VAL A 86 24.53 -19.09 0.30
CA VAL A 86 23.21 -19.26 0.89
C VAL A 86 22.22 -19.69 -0.18
N CYS A 87 21.50 -20.78 0.07
CA CYS A 87 20.38 -21.18 -0.77
C CYS A 87 19.15 -20.35 -0.40
N ASN A 88 18.71 -19.49 -1.30
CA ASN A 88 17.45 -18.75 -1.16
C ASN A 88 16.22 -19.55 -1.68
N GLY A 89 16.43 -20.81 -2.07
CA GLY A 89 15.40 -21.78 -2.49
C GLY A 89 15.26 -22.96 -1.51
N ARG A 90 14.94 -24.16 -2.02
CA ARG A 90 14.86 -25.39 -1.22
C ARG A 90 16.01 -26.34 -1.58
N ILE A 91 16.67 -26.89 -0.57
CA ILE A 91 17.69 -27.92 -0.76
C ILE A 91 16.99 -29.26 -1.00
N ARG A 92 17.22 -29.88 -2.15
CA ARG A 92 16.85 -31.27 -2.43
C ARG A 92 18.08 -32.03 -2.88
N ASN A 93 18.39 -33.14 -2.23
CA ASN A 93 19.53 -34.01 -2.56
C ASN A 93 20.88 -33.26 -2.66
N GLY A 94 21.09 -32.19 -1.87
CA GLY A 94 22.32 -31.40 -1.88
C GLY A 94 22.39 -30.29 -2.94
N GLU A 95 21.39 -30.16 -3.82
CA GLU A 95 21.29 -29.09 -4.82
C GLU A 95 20.27 -28.02 -4.39
N CYS A 96 20.61 -26.74 -4.57
CA CYS A 96 19.68 -25.63 -4.36
C CYS A 96 18.91 -25.35 -5.64
N ASN A 97 17.62 -25.63 -5.62
CA ASN A 97 16.77 -25.34 -6.77
C ASN A 97 16.27 -23.88 -6.69
N TYR A 98 17.10 -22.95 -7.16
CA TYR A 98 16.84 -21.50 -7.17
C TYR A 98 15.87 -21.05 -8.28
N LYS A 99 15.60 -21.94 -9.24
CA LYS A 99 14.86 -21.60 -10.46
C LYS A 99 13.37 -21.91 -10.42
N ASP A 100 12.86 -22.45 -9.31
CA ASP A 100 11.52 -23.01 -9.19
C ASP A 100 10.52 -22.14 -8.40
N TYR A 101 10.95 -20.98 -7.89
CA TYR A 101 10.14 -20.14 -7.01
C TYR A 101 10.19 -18.63 -7.30
N THR A 102 9.02 -17.98 -7.27
CA THR A 102 8.83 -16.52 -7.29
C THR A 102 8.55 -16.01 -5.88
N ARG A 103 9.24 -14.96 -5.43
CA ARG A 103 9.00 -14.29 -4.15
C ARG A 103 8.45 -12.88 -4.36
N HIS A 104 7.34 -12.56 -3.73
CA HIS A 104 6.78 -11.22 -3.69
C HIS A 104 6.93 -10.63 -2.29
N ARG A 105 7.58 -9.47 -2.20
CA ARG A 105 7.68 -8.72 -0.94
C ARG A 105 6.42 -7.90 -0.74
N LEU A 106 5.85 -7.98 0.46
CA LEU A 106 4.58 -7.37 0.80
C LEU A 106 4.65 -6.76 2.19
N ASN A 107 3.99 -5.61 2.38
CA ASN A 107 3.69 -5.06 3.68
C ASN A 107 2.20 -5.20 3.93
N LEU A 108 1.83 -5.84 5.04
CA LEU A 108 0.45 -5.93 5.50
C LEU A 108 0.26 -5.13 6.79
N ARG A 109 -0.57 -4.11 6.72
CA ARG A 109 -0.96 -3.30 7.87
C ARG A 109 -2.12 -3.94 8.61
N LEU A 110 -1.88 -4.41 9.83
CA LEU A 110 -2.91 -5.02 10.66
C LEU A 110 -3.48 -4.00 11.64
N LYS A 111 -4.80 -4.01 11.86
CA LYS A 111 -5.46 -3.21 12.90
C LYS A 111 -5.29 -3.84 14.28
N GLU A 112 -4.04 -4.04 14.67
CA GLU A 112 -3.60 -4.62 15.93
C GLU A 112 -2.75 -3.59 16.69
N GLU A 113 -2.73 -3.68 18.02
CA GLU A 113 -1.89 -2.82 18.85
C GLU A 113 -0.43 -3.28 18.78
N TYR A 114 0.47 -2.35 18.51
CA TYR A 114 1.90 -2.65 18.46
C TYR A 114 2.49 -2.68 19.87
N THR A 115 3.22 -3.75 20.19
CA THR A 115 4.03 -3.87 21.41
C THR A 115 5.50 -4.05 21.04
N ASN A 116 6.41 -3.66 21.94
CA ASN A 116 7.85 -3.86 21.74
C ASN A 116 8.25 -5.34 21.57
N ALA A 117 7.44 -6.28 22.04
CA ALA A 117 7.71 -7.70 21.83
C ALA A 117 7.51 -8.12 20.36
N LEU A 118 6.77 -7.36 19.54
CA LEU A 118 6.62 -7.64 18.11
C LEU A 118 7.87 -7.32 17.28
N SER A 119 8.84 -6.56 17.80
CA SER A 119 10.12 -6.39 17.10
C SER A 119 11.02 -7.64 17.19
N ASN A 120 10.72 -8.56 18.12
CA ASN A 120 11.47 -9.80 18.31
C ASN A 120 10.71 -10.98 17.72
N ASN A 121 11.24 -11.58 16.65
CA ASN A 121 10.63 -12.70 15.95
C ASN A 121 10.52 -14.01 16.77
N ALA A 122 11.25 -14.11 17.89
CA ALA A 122 11.17 -15.23 18.82
C ALA A 122 10.13 -15.03 19.93
N SER A 123 9.53 -13.84 20.02
CA SER A 123 8.55 -13.55 21.06
C SER A 123 7.25 -14.33 20.85
N LYS A 124 6.57 -14.65 21.96
CA LYS A 124 5.26 -15.31 21.90
C LYS A 124 4.23 -14.50 21.12
N GLN A 125 4.29 -13.17 21.22
CA GLN A 125 3.35 -12.26 20.53
C GLN A 125 3.60 -12.24 19.02
N PHE A 126 4.88 -12.19 18.58
CA PHE A 126 5.21 -12.29 17.17
C PHE A 126 4.76 -13.63 16.59
N LYS A 127 5.09 -14.75 17.27
CA LYS A 127 4.70 -16.09 16.84
C LYS A 127 3.19 -16.28 16.77
N ALA A 128 2.43 -15.66 17.68
CA ALA A 128 0.97 -15.70 17.64
C ALA A 128 0.40 -15.02 16.38
N ILE A 129 0.87 -13.80 16.06
CA ILE A 129 0.44 -13.09 14.85
C ILE A 129 0.91 -13.82 13.58
N GLU A 130 2.16 -14.29 13.54
CA GLU A 130 2.72 -15.08 12.44
C GLU A 130 1.87 -16.34 12.16
N THR A 131 1.43 -17.04 13.22
CA THR A 131 0.57 -18.23 13.10
C THR A 131 -0.79 -17.89 12.51
N ARG A 132 -1.40 -16.78 12.95
CA ARG A 132 -2.68 -16.29 12.42
C ARG A 132 -2.56 -15.90 10.95
N ILE A 133 -1.52 -15.13 10.57
CA ILE A 133 -1.23 -14.75 9.16
C ILE A 133 -1.06 -16.01 8.31
N THR A 134 -0.24 -16.96 8.77
CA THR A 134 0.02 -18.21 8.04
C THR A 134 -1.25 -19.03 7.84
N SER A 135 -2.12 -19.07 8.86
CA SER A 135 -3.40 -19.77 8.80
C SER A 135 -4.38 -19.09 7.84
N ALA A 136 -4.41 -17.75 7.82
CA ALA A 136 -5.20 -16.98 6.86
C ALA A 136 -4.73 -17.21 5.42
N MET A 137 -3.42 -17.12 5.16
CA MET A 137 -2.85 -17.37 3.83
C MET A 137 -3.13 -18.79 3.32
N ARG A 138 -3.06 -19.80 4.20
CA ARG A 138 -3.40 -21.18 3.82
C ARG A 138 -4.86 -21.33 3.36
N LYS A 139 -5.79 -20.58 3.97
CA LYS A 139 -7.19 -20.55 3.53
C LYS A 139 -7.36 -19.82 2.22
N VAL A 140 -6.70 -18.67 2.05
CA VAL A 140 -6.76 -17.89 0.78
C VAL A 140 -6.27 -18.73 -0.39
N TYR A 141 -5.15 -19.43 -0.21
CA TYR A 141 -4.51 -20.22 -1.26
C TYR A 141 -4.82 -21.71 -1.20
N GLU A 142 -5.90 -22.13 -0.54
CA GLU A 142 -6.24 -23.55 -0.37
C GLU A 142 -6.37 -24.29 -1.71
N LYS A 143 -6.80 -23.58 -2.77
CA LYS A 143 -6.98 -24.11 -4.13
C LYS A 143 -5.85 -23.76 -5.09
N ASN A 144 -4.81 -23.07 -4.62
CA ASN A 144 -3.71 -22.60 -5.45
C ASN A 144 -2.48 -23.48 -5.23
N ASP A 145 -2.34 -24.52 -6.05
CA ASP A 145 -1.23 -25.48 -5.97
C ASP A 145 0.15 -24.84 -6.21
N ALA A 146 0.21 -23.59 -6.70
CA ALA A 146 1.45 -22.87 -6.85
C ALA A 146 1.90 -22.19 -5.56
N TYR A 147 1.02 -21.96 -4.58
CA TYR A 147 1.38 -21.35 -3.30
C TYR A 147 2.27 -22.29 -2.49
N VAL A 148 3.41 -21.76 -2.02
CA VAL A 148 4.39 -22.54 -1.25
C VAL A 148 4.33 -22.14 0.21
N ALA A 149 4.49 -20.85 0.50
CA ALA A 149 4.56 -20.34 1.85
C ALA A 149 4.38 -18.82 1.91
N ILE A 150 4.11 -18.34 3.12
CA ILE A 150 4.29 -16.95 3.52
C ILE A 150 5.38 -16.92 4.60
N GLU A 151 6.33 -16.00 4.48
CA GLU A 151 7.40 -15.82 5.45
C GLU A 151 7.30 -14.42 6.05
N VAL A 152 6.95 -14.31 7.34
CA VAL A 152 6.89 -13.01 8.03
C VAL A 152 8.28 -12.65 8.55
N LYS A 153 8.89 -11.60 7.98
CA LYS A 153 10.28 -11.22 8.27
C LYS A 153 10.39 -10.37 9.52
N LYS A 154 9.56 -9.34 9.64
CA LYS A 154 9.52 -8.44 10.81
C LYS A 154 8.17 -7.75 10.92
N MET A 155 7.91 -7.21 12.12
CA MET A 155 6.73 -6.40 12.40
C MET A 155 7.17 -5.03 12.93
N THR A 156 6.59 -3.95 12.42
CA THR A 156 6.95 -2.57 12.77
C THR A 156 5.73 -1.76 13.24
N ASN A 157 5.99 -0.59 13.82
CA ASN A 157 4.97 0.31 14.36
C ASN A 157 4.15 1.00 13.25
N GLY A 158 2.92 1.45 13.58
CA GLY A 158 2.00 2.08 12.62
C GLY A 158 0.73 1.27 12.31
N SER A 159 0.14 0.63 13.34
CA SER A 159 -0.82 -0.49 13.20
C SER A 159 -0.09 -1.69 12.59
N VAL A 160 0.37 -2.61 13.46
CA VAL A 160 1.36 -3.68 13.19
C VAL A 160 1.58 -3.94 11.69
N ILE A 161 2.67 -3.39 11.15
CA ILE A 161 3.02 -3.57 9.73
C ILE A 161 3.90 -4.82 9.63
N ALA A 162 3.34 -5.90 9.10
CA ALA A 162 4.05 -7.14 8.85
C ALA A 162 4.74 -7.08 7.48
N GLU A 163 6.06 -7.06 7.47
CA GLU A 163 6.84 -7.27 6.24
C GLU A 163 6.97 -8.76 5.98
N MET A 164 6.54 -9.20 4.81
CA MET A 164 6.41 -10.61 4.49
C MET A 164 6.83 -10.92 3.06
N GLU A 165 7.31 -12.15 2.86
CA GLU A 165 7.65 -12.68 1.54
C GLU A 165 6.68 -13.81 1.20
N LEU A 166 5.86 -13.56 0.19
CA LEU A 166 4.91 -14.52 -0.35
C LEU A 166 5.59 -15.32 -1.46
N VAL A 167 5.57 -16.65 -1.33
CA VAL A 167 6.35 -17.56 -2.18
C VAL A 167 5.41 -18.43 -3.02
N PHE A 168 5.61 -18.40 -4.33
CA PHE A 168 4.96 -19.28 -5.30
C PHE A 168 5.98 -20.13 -6.05
N THR A 169 5.54 -21.21 -6.67
CA THR A 169 6.28 -21.85 -7.77
C THR A 169 6.21 -20.95 -9.03
N ASP A 170 7.21 -20.99 -9.92
CA ASP A 170 7.43 -19.97 -11.00
C ASP A 170 6.26 -19.69 -11.96
N LYS A 171 5.19 -20.47 -11.89
CA LYS A 171 4.09 -20.42 -12.84
C LYS A 171 3.05 -19.33 -12.57
N ASN A 172 3.15 -18.57 -11.48
CA ASN A 172 2.01 -17.75 -11.05
C ASN A 172 2.29 -16.23 -10.99
N THR A 173 1.70 -15.49 -11.93
CA THR A 173 1.57 -14.02 -11.91
C THR A 173 0.27 -13.53 -11.26
N LYS A 174 -0.66 -14.43 -10.90
CA LYS A 174 -1.99 -14.12 -10.34
C LYS A 174 -2.08 -14.24 -8.82
N GLY A 175 -1.07 -14.80 -8.15
CA GLY A 175 -1.10 -14.99 -6.70
C GLY A 175 -1.41 -13.70 -5.92
N ILE A 176 -0.78 -12.59 -6.32
CA ILE A 176 -1.02 -11.28 -5.69
C ILE A 176 -2.48 -10.83 -5.83
N SER A 177 -3.13 -11.10 -6.97
CA SER A 177 -4.54 -10.73 -7.18
C SER A 177 -5.50 -11.48 -6.24
N GLU A 178 -5.24 -12.76 -5.97
CA GLU A 178 -6.03 -13.59 -5.05
C GLU A 178 -5.94 -13.08 -3.60
N LEU A 179 -4.73 -12.74 -3.14
CA LEU A 179 -4.56 -12.14 -1.80
C LEU A 179 -5.20 -10.76 -1.71
N LEU A 180 -5.04 -9.92 -2.73
CA LEU A 180 -5.68 -8.62 -2.75
C LEU A 180 -7.20 -8.76 -2.69
N GLU A 181 -7.79 -9.73 -3.39
CA GLU A 181 -9.23 -10.01 -3.32
C GLU A 181 -9.64 -10.48 -1.92
N ALA A 182 -8.87 -11.37 -1.30
CA ALA A 182 -9.19 -11.88 0.04
C ALA A 182 -9.12 -10.80 1.13
N VAL A 183 -8.11 -9.92 1.07
CA VAL A 183 -7.97 -8.77 1.97
C VAL A 183 -9.13 -7.79 1.75
N ARG A 184 -9.49 -7.51 0.48
CA ARG A 184 -10.58 -6.57 0.14
C ARG A 184 -11.96 -7.07 0.56
N ASN A 185 -12.22 -8.37 0.45
CA ASN A 185 -13.50 -8.98 0.79
C ASN A 185 -13.63 -9.37 2.28
N ASN A 186 -12.70 -8.91 3.13
CA ASN A 186 -12.64 -9.23 4.56
C ASN A 186 -12.67 -10.75 4.83
N SER A 187 -12.08 -11.55 3.92
CA SER A 187 -11.96 -13.00 4.03
C SER A 187 -10.55 -13.45 4.45
N PHE A 188 -9.66 -12.49 4.75
CA PHE A 188 -8.32 -12.75 5.24
C PHE A 188 -8.31 -13.15 6.73
N GLY A 189 -8.74 -14.39 7.00
CA GLY A 189 -8.73 -14.96 8.34
C GLY A 189 -9.62 -14.19 9.32
N ASP A 190 -9.14 -14.03 10.55
CA ASP A 190 -9.80 -13.31 11.64
C ASP A 190 -9.32 -11.85 11.77
N PHE A 191 -8.44 -11.39 10.87
CA PHE A 191 -7.90 -10.03 10.93
C PHE A 191 -8.88 -8.99 10.39
N LYS A 192 -9.00 -7.88 11.11
CA LYS A 192 -9.62 -6.66 10.59
C LYS A 192 -8.57 -5.89 9.78
N VAL A 193 -8.67 -5.97 8.46
CA VAL A 193 -7.75 -5.30 7.52
C VAL A 193 -8.49 -4.24 6.73
N GLU A 194 -7.86 -3.09 6.52
CA GLU A 194 -8.40 -2.07 5.63
C GLU A 194 -8.25 -2.51 4.17
N PRO A 195 -9.11 -2.04 3.24
CA PRO A 195 -9.03 -2.44 1.84
C PRO A 195 -7.67 -2.15 1.16
N ASN A 196 -6.92 -1.17 1.68
CA ASN A 196 -5.60 -0.78 1.19
C ASN A 196 -4.47 -1.22 2.15
N ALA A 197 -4.75 -2.18 3.04
CA ALA A 197 -3.78 -2.64 4.03
C ALA A 197 -2.57 -3.37 3.43
N LEU A 198 -2.68 -3.85 2.18
CA LEU A 198 -1.62 -4.55 1.49
C LEU A 198 -0.86 -3.60 0.55
N THR A 199 0.46 -3.53 0.71
CA THR A 199 1.37 -2.79 -0.19
C THR A 199 2.37 -3.77 -0.78
N VAL A 200 2.54 -3.74 -2.10
CA VAL A 200 3.59 -4.50 -2.79
C VAL A 200 4.90 -3.72 -2.72
N VAL A 201 5.95 -4.37 -2.26
CA VAL A 201 7.29 -3.79 -2.12
C VAL A 201 8.16 -4.25 -3.27
N ILE A 202 8.79 -3.30 -3.96
CA ILE A 202 9.63 -3.55 -5.14
C ILE A 202 11.07 -3.15 -4.78
N THR A 203 12.04 -3.98 -5.15
CA THR A 203 13.46 -3.64 -5.00
C THR A 203 13.87 -2.65 -6.08
N GLY A 204 14.52 -1.55 -5.68
CA GLY A 204 15.01 -0.52 -6.57
C GLY A 204 14.85 0.88 -6.01
N THR A 205 14.93 1.87 -6.90
CA THR A 205 14.76 3.29 -6.57
C THR A 205 13.78 3.91 -7.55
N CYS A 206 13.14 5.01 -7.14
CA CYS A 206 12.24 5.74 -8.03
C CYS A 206 12.95 6.41 -9.23
N GLU A 207 14.27 6.52 -9.18
CA GLU A 207 15.07 6.98 -10.32
C GLU A 207 15.20 5.91 -11.41
N SER A 208 15.31 4.64 -11.01
CA SER A 208 15.54 3.51 -11.93
C SER A 208 14.28 2.75 -12.32
N HIS A 209 13.23 2.79 -11.51
CA HIS A 209 12.00 2.02 -11.74
C HIS A 209 10.86 2.91 -12.22
N LYS A 210 10.19 2.48 -13.29
CA LYS A 210 8.96 3.13 -13.79
C LYS A 210 7.74 2.35 -13.33
N CYS A 211 7.00 2.94 -12.40
CA CYS A 211 5.74 2.39 -11.93
C CYS A 211 4.69 2.29 -13.07
N PRO A 212 3.73 1.35 -12.99
CA PRO A 212 2.71 1.15 -14.02
C PRO A 212 1.80 2.39 -14.19
N GLY A 213 1.14 2.51 -15.35
CA GLY A 213 0.31 3.68 -15.65
C GLY A 213 -0.74 4.00 -14.57
N ASN A 214 -0.91 5.29 -14.25
CA ASN A 214 -1.75 5.79 -13.15
C ASN A 214 -1.30 5.38 -11.73
N SER A 215 0.00 5.16 -11.53
CA SER A 215 0.62 5.13 -10.20
C SER A 215 1.74 6.14 -10.08
N THR A 216 2.10 6.45 -8.85
CA THR A 216 3.24 7.29 -8.49
C THR A 216 4.28 6.42 -7.78
N CYS A 217 5.57 6.67 -8.02
CA CYS A 217 6.62 5.98 -7.29
C CYS A 217 6.84 6.63 -5.92
N GLU A 218 6.85 5.83 -4.88
CA GLU A 218 7.14 6.24 -3.51
C GLU A 218 8.35 5.45 -2.99
N GLN A 219 9.36 6.18 -2.49
CA GLN A 219 10.58 5.58 -1.95
C GLN A 219 10.33 5.13 -0.50
N LEU A 220 10.49 3.83 -0.21
CA LEU A 220 10.28 3.26 1.13
C LEU A 220 11.58 3.22 1.95
N THR A 221 12.65 2.69 1.34
CA THR A 221 14.02 2.65 1.91
C THR A 221 15.01 3.14 0.86
N SER A 222 16.32 3.12 1.11
CA SER A 222 17.33 3.44 0.08
C SER A 222 17.29 2.53 -1.15
N ASP A 223 16.72 1.33 -1.04
CA ASP A 223 16.77 0.26 -2.04
C ASP A 223 15.40 -0.40 -2.29
N THR A 224 14.32 0.15 -1.74
CA THR A 224 12.96 -0.33 -1.97
C THR A 224 11.98 0.79 -2.23
N ILE A 225 10.97 0.50 -3.04
CA ILE A 225 9.91 1.41 -3.46
C ILE A 225 8.54 0.74 -3.36
N SER A 226 7.50 1.54 -3.35
CA SER A 226 6.11 1.17 -3.64
C SER A 226 5.62 1.95 -4.86
N CYS A 227 4.62 1.39 -5.54
CA CYS A 227 3.92 2.06 -6.63
C CYS A 227 2.43 2.23 -6.28
N PRO A 228 2.08 3.11 -5.32
CA PRO A 228 0.68 3.41 -5.02
C PRO A 228 -0.04 3.95 -6.26
N CYS A 229 -1.26 3.46 -6.48
CA CYS A 229 -2.12 3.99 -7.52
C CYS A 229 -2.60 5.40 -7.17
N ASN A 230 -2.74 6.24 -8.20
CA ASN A 230 -3.26 7.59 -8.06
C ASN A 230 -4.75 7.57 -7.64
N ASP A 231 -5.24 8.68 -7.11
CA ASP A 231 -6.64 8.81 -6.72
C ASP A 231 -7.61 8.42 -7.85
N GLY A 232 -8.59 7.57 -7.51
CA GLY A 232 -9.52 7.00 -8.48
C GLY A 232 -9.01 5.74 -9.19
N TYR A 233 -7.83 5.23 -8.82
CA TYR A 233 -7.28 3.96 -9.30
C TYR A 233 -6.89 3.02 -8.15
N TYR A 234 -7.07 1.71 -8.34
CA TYR A 234 -6.64 0.69 -7.39
C TYR A 234 -5.71 -0.31 -8.06
N PHE A 235 -4.81 -0.92 -7.30
CA PHE A 235 -3.88 -1.92 -7.82
C PHE A 235 -4.56 -3.28 -7.88
N ASP A 236 -4.65 -3.88 -9.07
CA ASP A 236 -5.29 -5.19 -9.27
C ASP A 236 -4.34 -6.39 -9.09
N GLY A 237 -3.07 -6.11 -8.79
CA GLY A 237 -2.00 -7.12 -8.74
C GLY A 237 -1.01 -7.00 -9.91
N ALA A 238 -1.35 -6.25 -10.96
CA ALA A 238 -0.50 -6.00 -12.12
C ALA A 238 -0.47 -4.52 -12.53
N SER A 239 -1.62 -3.84 -12.53
CA SER A 239 -1.82 -2.49 -13.04
C SER A 239 -2.76 -1.68 -12.15
N CYS A 240 -2.75 -0.35 -12.32
CA CYS A 240 -3.73 0.52 -11.67
C CYS A 240 -4.99 0.63 -12.52
N ILE A 241 -6.10 0.11 -12.00
CA ILE A 241 -7.39 0.07 -12.66
C ILE A 241 -8.28 1.18 -12.10
N ALA A 242 -8.92 1.93 -13.00
CA ALA A 242 -9.82 3.00 -12.61
C ALA A 242 -11.06 2.42 -11.91
N PHE A 243 -11.50 3.10 -10.85
CA PHE A 243 -12.73 2.77 -10.16
C PHE A 243 -13.70 3.96 -10.12
N ILE A 244 -14.97 3.65 -9.92
CA ILE A 244 -16.04 4.62 -9.73
C ILE A 244 -16.59 4.42 -8.33
N VAL A 245 -16.62 5.50 -7.54
CA VAL A 245 -17.19 5.51 -6.20
C VAL A 245 -18.53 6.22 -6.23
N ILE A 246 -19.55 5.56 -5.71
CA ILE A 246 -20.89 6.12 -5.57
C ILE A 246 -21.23 6.17 -4.08
N LYS A 247 -21.44 7.39 -3.56
CA LYS A 247 -21.89 7.62 -2.19
C LYS A 247 -23.40 7.44 -2.10
N VAL A 248 -23.85 6.73 -1.08
CA VAL A 248 -25.24 6.35 -0.85
C VAL A 248 -25.56 6.50 0.65
N GLU A 249 -26.80 6.85 0.96
CA GLU A 249 -27.27 7.02 2.33
C GLU A 249 -28.56 6.23 2.56
N VAL A 250 -28.64 5.37 3.57
CA VAL A 250 -29.87 4.62 3.90
C VAL A 250 -30.26 4.87 5.35
N ALA A 251 -31.52 5.25 5.59
CA ALA A 251 -32.05 5.45 6.94
C ALA A 251 -32.65 4.16 7.50
N LEU A 252 -32.16 3.70 8.64
CA LEU A 252 -32.70 2.53 9.34
C LEU A 252 -33.77 2.94 10.35
N GLU A 253 -34.83 2.17 10.57
CA GLU A 253 -35.77 2.38 11.68
C GLU A 253 -35.15 1.94 13.02
N LYS A 254 -34.11 2.66 13.44
CA LYS A 254 -33.36 2.44 14.67
C LYS A 254 -33.09 3.77 15.34
N GLU A 255 -33.13 3.80 16.67
CA GLU A 255 -32.72 4.96 17.44
C GLU A 255 -31.21 5.18 17.36
N PHE A 256 -30.81 6.43 17.12
CA PHE A 256 -29.42 6.82 17.11
C PHE A 256 -28.93 7.04 18.54
N THR A 257 -27.77 6.47 18.87
CA THR A 257 -27.08 6.67 20.15
C THR A 257 -25.76 7.41 19.91
N GLU A 258 -25.30 8.19 20.88
CA GLU A 258 -24.01 8.91 20.76
C GLU A 258 -22.83 7.97 20.52
N GLU A 259 -22.91 6.72 20.99
CA GLU A 259 -21.89 5.70 20.74
C GLU A 259 -21.68 5.40 19.24
N LEU A 260 -22.68 5.66 18.39
CA LEU A 260 -22.56 5.53 16.93
C LEU A 260 -21.76 6.67 16.27
N THR A 261 -21.35 7.69 17.03
CA THR A 261 -20.38 8.70 16.56
C THR A 261 -18.93 8.21 16.74
N ASN A 262 -18.71 7.23 17.60
CA ASN A 262 -17.39 6.73 17.95
C ASN A 262 -17.10 5.40 17.23
N LYS A 263 -16.22 5.42 16.21
CA LYS A 263 -15.82 4.24 15.43
C LYS A 263 -15.18 3.11 16.27
N SER A 264 -14.70 3.43 17.46
CA SER A 264 -14.11 2.46 18.39
C SER A 264 -15.14 1.83 19.33
N SER A 265 -16.38 2.32 19.37
CA SER A 265 -17.40 1.76 20.26
C SER A 265 -17.82 0.35 19.81
N PRO A 266 -18.12 -0.57 20.75
CA PRO A 266 -18.63 -1.89 20.41
C PRO A 266 -19.92 -1.82 19.59
N ILE A 267 -20.81 -0.88 19.90
CA ILE A 267 -22.08 -0.68 19.20
C ILE A 267 -21.85 -0.26 17.74
N TYR A 268 -20.93 0.68 17.50
CA TYR A 268 -20.57 1.10 16.15
C TYR A 268 -19.99 -0.07 15.36
N GLN A 269 -19.01 -0.78 15.91
CA GLN A 269 -18.31 -1.86 15.19
C GLN A 269 -19.23 -3.04 14.86
N GLU A 270 -20.15 -3.37 15.77
CA GLU A 270 -21.13 -4.43 15.52
C GLU A 270 -22.08 -4.03 14.39
N LEU A 271 -22.61 -2.80 14.42
CA LEU A 271 -23.51 -2.31 13.40
C LEU A 271 -22.82 -2.19 12.04
N GLU A 272 -21.60 -1.63 12.00
CA GLU A 272 -20.77 -1.50 10.80
C GLU A 272 -20.54 -2.86 10.15
N ARG A 273 -20.15 -3.87 10.93
CA ARG A 273 -19.95 -5.23 10.41
C ARG A 273 -21.24 -5.80 9.83
N ASN A 274 -22.34 -5.77 10.59
CA ASN A 274 -23.62 -6.35 10.14
C ASN A 274 -24.13 -5.66 8.87
N ILE A 275 -24.05 -4.33 8.80
CA ILE A 275 -24.52 -3.56 7.64
C ILE A 275 -23.61 -3.78 6.43
N THR A 276 -22.29 -3.81 6.62
CA THR A 276 -21.33 -4.08 5.53
C THR A 276 -21.58 -5.45 4.91
N GLU A 277 -21.78 -6.49 5.72
CA GLU A 277 -22.09 -7.85 5.23
C GLU A 277 -23.39 -7.88 4.41
N GLU A 278 -24.44 -7.19 4.87
CA GLU A 278 -25.71 -7.15 4.17
C GLU A 278 -25.63 -6.34 2.87
N LEU A 279 -24.96 -5.20 2.87
CA LEU A 279 -24.72 -4.42 1.66
C LEU A 279 -23.91 -5.21 0.65
N TYR A 280 -22.83 -5.89 1.07
CA TYR A 280 -22.03 -6.74 0.18
C TYR A 280 -22.90 -7.79 -0.50
N LYS A 281 -23.79 -8.46 0.23
CA LYS A 281 -24.72 -9.44 -0.36
C LYS A 281 -25.65 -8.84 -1.41
N LYS A 282 -26.03 -7.56 -1.30
CA LYS A 282 -26.89 -6.88 -2.28
C LYS A 282 -26.17 -6.52 -3.57
N PHE A 283 -24.88 -6.14 -3.47
CA PHE A 283 -24.13 -5.64 -4.61
C PHE A 283 -23.16 -6.65 -5.24
N LYS A 284 -22.77 -7.73 -4.55
CA LYS A 284 -21.78 -8.70 -5.05
C LYS A 284 -22.07 -9.28 -6.43
N ASP A 285 -23.34 -9.42 -6.79
CA ASP A 285 -23.78 -10.03 -8.06
C ASP A 285 -24.01 -8.96 -9.16
N THR A 286 -23.81 -7.69 -8.83
CA THR A 286 -23.89 -6.60 -9.81
C THR A 286 -22.60 -6.53 -10.62
N GLU A 287 -22.74 -6.35 -11.93
CA GLU A 287 -21.60 -6.33 -12.83
C GLU A 287 -20.62 -5.21 -12.43
N ASN A 288 -19.33 -5.54 -12.42
CA ASN A 288 -18.25 -4.63 -12.03
C ASN A 288 -18.25 -4.16 -10.58
N PHE A 289 -19.07 -4.75 -9.71
CA PHE A 289 -18.95 -4.51 -8.29
C PHE A 289 -17.56 -4.90 -7.79
N GLU A 290 -16.95 -4.00 -7.04
CA GLU A 290 -15.65 -4.20 -6.41
C GLU A 290 -15.81 -4.35 -4.90
N LYS A 291 -16.41 -3.36 -4.24
CA LYS A 291 -16.63 -3.39 -2.78
C LYS A 291 -17.68 -2.38 -2.33
N VAL A 292 -18.08 -2.52 -1.07
CA VAL A 292 -18.86 -1.52 -0.34
C VAL A 292 -18.15 -1.15 0.96
N VAL A 293 -18.17 0.13 1.32
CA VAL A 293 -17.50 0.66 2.52
C VAL A 293 -18.49 1.53 3.29
N VAL A 294 -18.77 1.17 4.55
CA VAL A 294 -19.54 2.03 5.45
C VAL A 294 -18.63 3.16 5.92
N LEU A 295 -19.04 4.41 5.67
CA LEU A 295 -18.31 5.61 6.06
C LEU A 295 -18.58 6.00 7.51
N GLY A 296 -19.83 5.80 7.95
CA GLY A 296 -20.27 6.11 9.31
C GLY A 296 -21.79 6.10 9.47
N PHE A 297 -22.22 6.52 10.66
CA PHE A 297 -23.62 6.67 11.02
C PHE A 297 -23.87 8.08 11.51
N ARG A 298 -25.01 8.66 11.12
CA ARG A 298 -25.42 10.00 11.56
C ARG A 298 -26.79 10.00 12.20
N SER A 299 -27.05 11.06 12.96
CA SER A 299 -28.29 11.28 13.69
C SER A 299 -29.51 11.37 12.75
N GLY A 300 -30.67 10.99 13.29
CA GLY A 300 -31.84 10.58 12.53
C GLY A 300 -32.22 9.16 12.94
N SER A 301 -33.04 8.47 12.15
CA SER A 301 -33.19 7.02 12.35
C SER A 301 -32.01 6.35 11.66
N VAL A 302 -30.94 6.18 12.45
CA VAL A 302 -29.58 5.77 12.10
C VAL A 302 -29.34 5.78 10.59
N ILE A 303 -28.88 6.92 10.08
CA ILE A 303 -28.59 7.04 8.65
C ILE A 303 -27.20 6.47 8.42
N VAL A 304 -27.14 5.41 7.62
CA VAL A 304 -25.93 4.73 7.19
C VAL A 304 -25.40 5.45 5.96
N GLU A 305 -24.20 6.02 6.06
CA GLU A 305 -23.48 6.57 4.91
C GLU A 305 -22.50 5.52 4.41
N PHE A 306 -22.55 5.18 3.12
CA PHE A 306 -21.66 4.17 2.54
C PHE A 306 -21.29 4.49 1.10
N GLU A 307 -20.16 3.94 0.67
CA GLU A 307 -19.65 4.01 -0.69
C GLU A 307 -19.75 2.66 -1.36
N VAL A 308 -20.25 2.63 -2.58
CA VAL A 308 -20.18 1.47 -3.46
C VAL A 308 -19.15 1.74 -4.54
N VAL A 309 -18.18 0.84 -4.66
CA VAL A 309 -17.06 0.97 -5.58
C VAL A 309 -17.24 -0.02 -6.71
N TYR A 310 -17.12 0.46 -7.95
CA TYR A 310 -17.20 -0.35 -9.16
C TYR A 310 -15.92 -0.22 -9.98
N ARG A 311 -15.53 -1.29 -10.65
CA ARG A 311 -14.49 -1.27 -11.68
C ARG A 311 -14.98 -0.48 -12.89
N LYS A 312 -14.14 0.41 -13.40
CA LYS A 312 -14.43 1.17 -14.61
C LYS A 312 -13.94 0.38 -15.83
N ASP A 313 -14.85 -0.33 -16.47
CA ASP A 313 -14.55 -1.01 -17.74
C ASP A 313 -14.57 -0.04 -18.93
N ALA A 314 -13.78 -0.36 -19.97
CA ALA A 314 -13.77 0.35 -21.25
C ALA A 314 -15.13 0.32 -21.97
N ASN A 315 -15.98 -0.67 -21.68
CA ASN A 315 -17.27 -0.87 -22.34
C ASN A 315 -18.39 0.03 -21.81
N ASN A 316 -18.10 0.93 -20.86
CA ASN A 316 -19.02 1.96 -20.37
C ASN A 316 -20.42 1.42 -19.97
N LYS A 317 -20.46 0.18 -19.48
CA LYS A 317 -21.70 -0.49 -19.08
C LYS A 317 -22.35 0.26 -17.91
N LYS A 318 -23.68 0.28 -17.90
CA LYS A 318 -24.48 1.04 -16.93
C LYS A 318 -24.24 0.51 -15.51
N ILE A 319 -23.74 1.38 -14.63
CA ILE A 319 -23.65 1.12 -13.19
C ILE A 319 -25.03 1.27 -12.57
N ILE A 320 -25.51 0.23 -11.89
CA ILE A 320 -26.90 0.11 -11.42
C ILE A 320 -27.08 0.34 -9.92
N VAL A 321 -26.20 1.11 -9.26
CA VAL A 321 -26.29 1.32 -7.80
C VAL A 321 -27.66 1.84 -7.36
N GLY A 322 -28.20 2.85 -8.03
CA GLY A 322 -29.52 3.40 -7.69
C GLY A 322 -30.66 2.41 -7.87
N GLU A 323 -30.58 1.52 -8.87
CA GLU A 323 -31.57 0.46 -9.11
C GLU A 323 -31.45 -0.65 -8.05
N THR A 324 -30.23 -1.11 -7.76
CA THR A 324 -29.98 -2.11 -6.72
C THR A 324 -30.46 -1.64 -5.35
N VAL A 325 -30.16 -0.40 -4.96
CA VAL A 325 -30.66 0.16 -3.69
C VAL A 325 -32.18 0.22 -3.69
N ARG A 326 -32.79 0.75 -4.76
CA ARG A 326 -34.24 0.85 -4.87
C ARG A 326 -34.92 -0.51 -4.78
N ASP A 327 -34.45 -1.47 -5.55
CA ASP A 327 -35.14 -2.75 -5.74
C ASP A 327 -34.84 -3.75 -4.63
N GLN A 328 -33.60 -3.78 -4.12
CA GLN A 328 -33.18 -4.78 -3.15
C GLN A 328 -33.20 -4.31 -1.69
N ILE A 329 -33.23 -3.00 -1.44
CA ILE A 329 -33.20 -2.40 -0.09
C ILE A 329 -34.49 -1.62 0.19
N ILE A 330 -34.88 -0.70 -0.70
CA ILE A 330 -36.04 0.18 -0.45
C ILE A 330 -37.36 -0.52 -0.68
N LYS A 331 -37.55 -1.20 -1.81
CA LYS A 331 -38.79 -1.97 -2.08
C LYS A 331 -38.98 -3.12 -1.08
N THR A 332 -37.88 -3.73 -0.63
CA THR A 332 -37.93 -4.78 0.39
C THR A 332 -38.17 -4.24 1.79
N GLY A 333 -37.91 -2.93 2.01
CA GLY A 333 -37.98 -2.26 3.30
C GLY A 333 -36.98 -2.79 4.32
N LYS A 334 -35.97 -3.56 3.88
CA LYS A 334 -35.07 -4.33 4.76
C LYS A 334 -33.64 -4.35 4.26
N LEU A 335 -32.71 -4.19 5.20
CA LEU A 335 -31.30 -4.47 5.03
C LEU A 335 -30.91 -5.52 6.09
N GLY A 336 -30.92 -6.78 5.69
CA GLY A 336 -30.83 -7.91 6.62
C GLY A 336 -31.96 -7.90 7.65
N LYS A 337 -31.58 -7.85 8.93
CA LYS A 337 -32.52 -7.76 10.07
C LYS A 337 -33.04 -6.35 10.34
N TYR A 338 -32.47 -5.33 9.69
CA TYR A 338 -32.79 -3.93 9.96
C TYR A 338 -33.91 -3.45 9.03
N GLN A 339 -34.93 -2.84 9.61
CA GLN A 339 -35.99 -2.16 8.87
C GLN A 339 -35.46 -0.85 8.30
N VAL A 340 -35.82 -0.53 7.07
CA VAL A 340 -35.38 0.65 6.35
C VAL A 340 -36.55 1.63 6.24
N LYS A 341 -36.33 2.89 6.59
CA LYS A 341 -37.35 3.92 6.45
C LYS A 341 -37.69 4.12 4.97
N SER A 342 -38.98 4.08 4.66
CA SER A 342 -39.47 4.43 3.33
C SER A 342 -39.35 5.94 3.12
N GLY A 343 -38.34 6.37 2.35
CA GLY A 343 -38.06 7.78 2.09
C GLY A 343 -36.63 7.99 1.58
N VAL A 344 -36.47 8.91 0.64
CA VAL A 344 -35.28 9.19 -0.19
C VAL A 344 -33.92 8.85 0.46
N VAL A 345 -33.31 7.80 -0.05
CA VAL A 345 -31.85 7.58 -0.05
C VAL A 345 -31.24 8.63 -0.99
N GLN A 346 -30.68 9.71 -0.47
CA GLN A 346 -29.94 10.66 -1.30
C GLN A 346 -28.53 10.11 -1.53
N GLY A 347 -28.37 9.28 -2.57
CA GLY A 347 -27.07 9.24 -3.23
C GLY A 347 -26.88 10.58 -3.92
N ARG A 348 -26.08 11.50 -3.35
CA ARG A 348 -25.73 12.73 -4.06
C ARG A 348 -24.93 12.31 -5.30
N PRO A 349 -25.38 12.66 -6.53
CA PRO A 349 -24.54 12.44 -7.69
C PRO A 349 -23.19 13.15 -7.47
N PRO A 350 -22.10 12.62 -8.03
CA PRO A 350 -20.83 13.35 -8.03
C PRO A 350 -21.04 14.77 -8.56
N PRO A 351 -20.25 15.75 -8.11
CA PRO A 351 -20.31 17.08 -8.69
C PRO A 351 -20.08 17.02 -10.21
N PRO A 352 -20.74 17.91 -10.98
CA PRO A 352 -20.39 18.15 -12.37
C PRO A 352 -18.90 18.50 -12.51
N ALA A 353 -18.32 18.19 -13.67
CA ALA A 353 -16.91 18.50 -13.95
C ALA A 353 -16.82 19.60 -15.02
N GLY A 354 -15.64 20.17 -15.20
CA GLY A 354 -15.35 21.04 -16.35
C GLY A 354 -16.20 22.31 -16.40
N ILE A 355 -16.43 22.96 -15.25
CA ILE A 355 -17.08 24.27 -15.19
C ILE A 355 -16.26 25.25 -16.04
N LYS A 356 -16.93 25.96 -16.96
CA LYS A 356 -16.33 26.94 -17.86
C LYS A 356 -17.24 28.15 -18.01
N ASP A 357 -16.66 29.34 -18.05
CA ASP A 357 -17.35 30.54 -18.49
C ASP A 357 -17.44 30.56 -20.02
N THR A 358 -18.66 30.71 -20.54
CA THR A 358 -18.93 30.75 -21.99
C THR A 358 -19.29 32.14 -22.50
N GLY A 359 -19.55 33.08 -21.60
CA GLY A 359 -19.91 34.46 -21.91
C GLY A 359 -19.94 35.32 -20.64
N LYS A 360 -19.57 36.59 -20.76
CA LYS A 360 -19.58 37.57 -19.66
C LYS A 360 -20.15 38.90 -20.15
N THR A 361 -20.95 39.53 -19.31
CA THR A 361 -21.40 40.92 -19.45
C THR A 361 -21.08 41.68 -18.16
N ASP A 362 -21.39 42.97 -18.11
CA ASP A 362 -21.13 43.81 -16.93
C ASP A 362 -21.94 43.37 -15.69
N ASN A 363 -22.99 42.54 -15.85
CA ASN A 363 -23.85 42.10 -14.75
C ASN A 363 -24.22 40.61 -14.77
N SER A 364 -23.62 39.82 -15.68
CA SER A 364 -23.94 38.41 -15.84
C SER A 364 -22.77 37.58 -16.33
N ILE A 365 -22.81 36.28 -16.03
CA ILE A 365 -21.86 35.28 -16.54
C ILE A 365 -22.63 34.03 -16.98
N ASP A 366 -22.37 33.59 -18.20
CA ASP A 366 -22.80 32.29 -18.72
C ASP A 366 -21.80 31.23 -18.30
N ILE A 367 -22.30 30.18 -17.64
CA ILE A 367 -21.51 29.06 -17.15
C ILE A 367 -22.02 27.80 -17.80
N SER A 368 -21.10 26.93 -18.21
CA SER A 368 -21.39 25.58 -18.67
C SER A 368 -20.58 24.55 -17.90
N TRP A 369 -21.06 23.32 -17.87
CA TRP A 369 -20.38 22.20 -17.21
C TRP A 369 -20.59 20.89 -17.98
N GLU A 370 -19.73 19.93 -17.69
CA GLU A 370 -19.85 18.56 -18.16
C GLU A 370 -20.70 17.75 -17.18
N ARG A 371 -21.36 16.70 -17.69
CA ARG A 371 -22.14 15.78 -16.85
C ARG A 371 -21.24 15.19 -15.76
N PRO A 372 -21.78 14.95 -14.55
CA PRO A 372 -21.08 14.20 -13.51
C PRO A 372 -20.48 12.89 -14.00
N LYS A 373 -19.32 12.53 -13.45
CA LYS A 373 -18.82 11.15 -13.60
C LYS A 373 -19.90 10.18 -13.11
N ALA A 374 -20.11 9.09 -13.84
CA ALA A 374 -21.16 8.11 -13.55
C ALA A 374 -22.60 8.67 -13.52
N TYR A 375 -22.91 9.74 -14.26
CA TYR A 375 -24.27 10.31 -14.34
C TYR A 375 -25.33 9.27 -14.72
N SER A 376 -24.98 8.22 -15.47
CA SER A 376 -25.88 7.12 -15.84
C SER A 376 -26.40 6.31 -14.65
N ALA A 377 -25.76 6.42 -13.48
CA ALA A 377 -26.17 5.76 -12.24
C ALA A 377 -27.19 6.58 -11.42
N PHE A 378 -27.44 7.84 -11.80
CA PHE A 378 -28.31 8.76 -11.05
C PHE A 378 -29.44 9.31 -11.93
N VAL A 379 -30.60 9.53 -11.32
CA VAL A 379 -31.62 10.41 -11.90
C VAL A 379 -31.28 11.83 -11.44
N ILE A 380 -30.72 12.64 -12.33
CA ILE A 380 -30.36 14.03 -12.04
C ILE A 380 -31.61 14.89 -12.22
N ASN A 381 -32.15 15.39 -11.12
CA ASN A 381 -33.34 16.26 -11.13
C ASN A 381 -32.99 17.74 -11.35
N GLY A 382 -31.73 18.13 -11.12
CA GLY A 382 -31.29 19.51 -11.20
C GLY A 382 -29.83 19.70 -10.80
N TYR A 383 -29.33 20.92 -11.00
CA TYR A 383 -28.02 21.37 -10.54
C TYR A 383 -28.20 22.57 -9.59
N ILE A 384 -27.17 22.81 -8.78
CA ILE A 384 -27.08 23.99 -7.93
C ILE A 384 -25.79 24.69 -8.33
N VAL A 385 -25.88 25.95 -8.74
CA VAL A 385 -24.72 26.80 -9.04
C VAL A 385 -24.59 27.81 -7.91
N SER A 386 -23.46 27.75 -7.22
CA SER A 386 -23.20 28.56 -6.04
C SER A 386 -22.13 29.60 -6.34
N HIS A 387 -22.35 30.86 -5.92
CA HIS A 387 -21.35 31.91 -6.08
C HIS A 387 -21.21 32.76 -4.81
N LYS A 388 -20.04 33.38 -4.64
CA LYS A 388 -19.77 34.37 -3.59
C LYS A 388 -18.69 35.35 -4.04
N THR A 389 -18.64 36.52 -3.42
CA THR A 389 -17.49 37.42 -3.54
C THR A 389 -16.34 36.97 -2.63
N GLY A 390 -15.13 37.49 -2.85
CA GLY A 390 -13.95 37.14 -2.03
C GLY A 390 -14.13 37.43 -0.53
N ASP A 391 -14.94 38.43 -0.19
CA ASP A 391 -15.16 38.87 1.20
C ASP A 391 -16.32 38.13 1.89
N GLU A 392 -17.14 37.39 1.14
CA GLU A 392 -18.28 36.65 1.68
C GLU A 392 -17.86 35.27 2.22
N THR A 393 -18.41 34.90 3.38
CA THR A 393 -18.21 33.57 3.98
C THR A 393 -19.22 32.53 3.51
N HIS A 394 -20.34 32.97 2.93
CA HIS A 394 -21.46 32.12 2.52
C HIS A 394 -21.74 32.23 1.02
N TYR A 395 -22.01 31.08 0.41
CA TYR A 395 -22.41 30.99 -0.98
C TYR A 395 -23.88 31.34 -1.18
N LYS A 396 -24.18 32.10 -2.24
CA LYS A 396 -25.51 32.29 -2.80
C LYS A 396 -25.78 31.18 -3.81
N ASN A 397 -26.86 30.43 -3.60
CA ASN A 397 -27.20 29.24 -4.39
C ASN A 397 -28.28 29.54 -5.43
N ASN A 398 -28.08 29.04 -6.64
CA ASN A 398 -29.06 29.09 -7.72
C ASN A 398 -29.43 27.68 -8.16
N ASN A 399 -30.71 27.33 -8.06
CA ASN A 399 -31.20 25.99 -8.40
C ASN A 399 -31.70 25.96 -9.84
N ILE A 400 -31.29 24.95 -10.60
CA ILE A 400 -31.75 24.72 -11.97
C ILE A 400 -32.32 23.31 -12.10
N SER A 401 -33.51 23.17 -12.66
CA SER A 401 -34.09 21.85 -12.94
C SER A 401 -33.44 21.25 -14.18
N ALA A 402 -33.05 19.98 -14.12
CA ALA A 402 -32.42 19.29 -15.23
C ALA A 402 -33.49 18.77 -16.19
N THR A 403 -34.00 19.64 -17.07
CA THR A 403 -34.70 19.18 -18.28
C THR A 403 -33.68 18.61 -19.27
N SER A 404 -34.10 17.67 -20.13
CA SER A 404 -33.22 16.90 -21.02
C SER A 404 -32.16 17.77 -21.70
N GLY A 405 -30.89 17.62 -21.29
CA GLY A 405 -29.74 18.32 -21.90
C GLY A 405 -29.23 19.57 -21.16
N THR A 406 -29.86 20.00 -20.07
CA THR A 406 -29.42 21.18 -19.31
C THR A 406 -28.00 20.99 -18.74
N LEU A 407 -27.05 21.80 -19.21
CA LEU A 407 -25.63 21.77 -18.85
C LEU A 407 -25.02 23.18 -18.76
N ASN A 408 -25.87 24.20 -18.65
CA ASN A 408 -25.47 25.59 -18.57
C ASN A 408 -26.45 26.42 -17.73
N MET A 409 -26.00 27.57 -17.26
CA MET A 409 -26.78 28.56 -16.54
C MET A 409 -26.22 29.95 -16.77
N VAL A 410 -27.11 30.95 -16.84
CA VAL A 410 -26.75 32.37 -16.75
C VAL A 410 -26.91 32.83 -15.31
N LEU A 411 -25.82 33.21 -14.65
CA LEU A 411 -25.90 33.96 -13.39
C LEU A 411 -26.06 35.43 -13.72
N THR A 412 -27.05 36.09 -13.11
CA THR A 412 -27.40 37.50 -13.37
C THR A 412 -27.42 38.28 -12.06
N GLY A 413 -27.39 39.61 -12.15
CA GLY A 413 -27.39 40.48 -10.97
C GLY A 413 -26.03 40.54 -10.28
N LEU A 414 -24.95 40.31 -11.03
CA LEU A 414 -23.59 40.48 -10.55
C LEU A 414 -23.18 41.95 -10.62
N GLU A 415 -22.30 42.35 -9.72
CA GLU A 415 -21.72 43.69 -9.72
C GLU A 415 -20.55 43.75 -10.72
N SER A 416 -20.48 44.84 -11.48
CA SER A 416 -19.40 45.08 -12.43
C SER A 416 -18.08 45.26 -11.69
N ASP A 417 -16.98 44.83 -12.32
CA ASP A 417 -15.61 44.86 -11.78
C ASP A 417 -15.41 44.08 -10.45
N THR A 418 -16.30 43.15 -10.11
CA THR A 418 -16.21 42.31 -8.90
C THR A 418 -15.75 40.88 -9.21
N ILE A 419 -14.87 40.32 -8.36
CA ILE A 419 -14.38 38.93 -8.47
C ILE A 419 -15.30 37.99 -7.70
N TYR A 420 -15.78 36.96 -8.39
CA TYR A 420 -16.63 35.91 -7.82
C TYR A 420 -15.95 34.54 -7.86
N GLU A 421 -16.11 33.78 -6.77
CA GLU A 421 -15.83 32.34 -6.71
C GLU A 421 -17.12 31.59 -7.03
N ILE A 422 -17.09 30.65 -7.98
CA ILE A 422 -18.27 29.94 -8.48
C ILE A 422 -17.99 28.43 -8.44
N THR A 423 -18.95 27.65 -7.91
CA THR A 423 -18.87 26.19 -7.75
C THR A 423 -20.17 25.48 -8.10
#